data_AF-A0A1Y4NQP0-F1
#
_entry.id   AF-A0A1Y4NQP0-F1
#
_cell.length_a   1.000
_cell.length_b   1.000
_cell.length_c   1.000
_cell.angle_alpha   90.00
_cell.angle_beta   90.00
_cell.angle_gamma   90.00
#
_symmetry.space_group_name_H-M   'P 1'
#
loop_
_entity.id
_entity.type
_entity.pdbx_description
1 polymer ?
#
loop_
_entity_poly.entity_id
_entity_poly.type
_entity_poly.pdbx_seq_one_letter_code
_entity_poly.pdbx_strand_id
1 'polypeptide(L)'
;MKQFQNIKRIQNVKRFQGLILALVMTLFAGNLFRPLIVSADVIYEPDNSFYRRHSMECTYLNRSCIAGEDTLLWNSPNSYFSRETVAEGQIFSVSYVYTDENGLEWGLADSFGKWVLMADVFLPYSSREFIRDHKDEIYEGEPYILEEGTDYVRWSYPGSGSSDEETSSLMGDITFTTFYEDPAGRLWGYREYMFGSRHVWLCLSDLTSTQIPKLADYVPAPGQEADPALITEAKENGQVNIWFLVIPVVAVAVVSGLLIWRFWIHRRRKL
;
A
#
# COMPACT_ATOMS: atom_id res chain seq x y z
N MET A 1 -34.42 -41.96 -58.28
CA MET A 1 -33.41 -42.44 -57.31
C MET A 1 -32.37 -41.39 -56.88
N LYS A 2 -31.85 -40.53 -57.77
CA LYS A 2 -30.83 -39.50 -57.44
C LYS A 2 -31.27 -38.39 -56.45
N GLN A 3 -32.54 -37.95 -56.48
CA GLN A 3 -33.02 -36.89 -55.56
C GLN A 3 -33.06 -37.31 -54.08
N PHE A 4 -33.45 -38.56 -53.78
CA PHE A 4 -33.51 -39.07 -52.40
C PHE A 4 -32.13 -39.20 -51.74
N GLN A 5 -31.08 -39.52 -52.52
CA GLN A 5 -29.71 -39.54 -52.00
C GLN A 5 -29.18 -38.13 -51.71
N ASN A 6 -29.58 -37.13 -52.49
CA ASN A 6 -29.14 -35.75 -52.30
C ASN A 6 -29.75 -35.12 -51.03
N ILE A 7 -31.03 -35.41 -50.74
CA ILE A 7 -31.72 -34.92 -49.53
C ILE A 7 -31.10 -35.54 -48.26
N LYS A 8 -30.80 -36.85 -48.26
CA LYS A 8 -30.11 -37.51 -47.14
C LYS A 8 -28.70 -36.96 -46.91
N ARG A 9 -27.96 -36.64 -47.98
CA ARG A 9 -26.62 -36.04 -47.90
C ARG A 9 -26.66 -34.64 -47.28
N ILE A 10 -27.62 -33.81 -47.68
CA ILE A 10 -27.81 -32.45 -47.13
C ILE A 10 -28.23 -32.50 -45.65
N GLN A 11 -29.11 -33.43 -45.26
CA GLN A 11 -29.49 -33.61 -43.85
C GLN A 11 -28.32 -34.09 -42.98
N ASN A 12 -27.47 -34.98 -43.49
CA ASN A 12 -26.29 -35.45 -42.77
C ASN A 12 -25.23 -34.35 -42.63
N VAL A 13 -25.03 -33.49 -43.64
CA VAL A 13 -24.13 -32.33 -43.56
C VAL A 13 -24.62 -31.31 -42.54
N LYS A 14 -25.93 -31.00 -42.50
CA LYS A 14 -26.50 -30.09 -41.49
C LYS A 14 -26.38 -30.63 -40.06
N ARG A 15 -26.57 -31.95 -39.86
CA ARG A 15 -26.36 -32.62 -38.56
C ARG A 15 -24.89 -32.63 -38.14
N PHE A 16 -23.98 -32.86 -39.07
CA PHE A 16 -22.53 -32.83 -38.83
C PHE A 16 -22.03 -31.42 -38.49
N GLN A 17 -22.53 -30.39 -39.20
CA GLN A 17 -22.25 -28.98 -38.90
C GLN A 17 -22.79 -28.57 -37.52
N GLY A 18 -23.99 -29.03 -37.15
CA GLY A 18 -24.55 -28.79 -35.81
C GLY A 18 -23.74 -29.45 -34.69
N LEU A 19 -23.23 -30.65 -34.91
CA LEU A 19 -22.36 -31.36 -33.96
C LEU A 19 -21.00 -30.66 -33.78
N ILE A 20 -20.40 -30.16 -34.86
CA ILE A 20 -19.14 -29.41 -34.80
C ILE A 20 -19.36 -28.07 -34.05
N LEU A 21 -20.46 -27.36 -34.32
CA LEU A 21 -20.76 -26.10 -33.65
C LEU A 21 -21.01 -26.31 -32.15
N ALA A 22 -21.71 -27.39 -31.78
CA ALA A 22 -21.92 -27.75 -30.38
C ALA A 22 -20.60 -28.13 -29.67
N LEU A 23 -19.69 -28.83 -30.35
CA LEU A 23 -18.37 -29.20 -29.81
C LEU A 23 -17.45 -27.99 -29.64
N VAL A 24 -17.50 -27.02 -30.56
CA VAL A 24 -16.75 -25.76 -30.45
C VAL A 24 -17.29 -24.91 -29.30
N MET A 25 -18.61 -24.86 -29.10
CA MET A 25 -19.24 -24.13 -28.00
C MET A 25 -18.89 -24.73 -26.63
N THR A 26 -18.83 -26.06 -26.49
CA THR A 26 -18.43 -26.70 -25.23
C THR A 26 -16.93 -26.55 -24.95
N LEU A 27 -16.07 -26.56 -25.97
CA LEU A 27 -14.64 -26.28 -25.82
C LEU A 27 -14.37 -24.80 -25.47
N PHE A 28 -15.17 -23.86 -25.96
CA PHE A 28 -15.07 -22.45 -25.58
C PHE A 28 -15.59 -22.21 -24.15
N ALA A 29 -16.72 -22.83 -23.77
CA ALA A 29 -17.27 -22.73 -22.42
C ALA A 29 -16.36 -23.36 -21.35
N GLY A 30 -15.67 -24.46 -21.67
CA GLY A 30 -14.74 -25.12 -20.74
C GLY A 30 -13.44 -24.35 -20.48
N ASN A 31 -13.04 -23.42 -21.35
CA ASN A 31 -11.83 -22.61 -21.17
C ASN A 31 -12.10 -21.25 -20.51
N LEU A 32 -13.33 -20.75 -20.51
CA LEU A 32 -13.69 -19.45 -19.92
C LEU A 32 -14.03 -19.51 -18.42
N PHE A 33 -14.23 -20.72 -17.86
CA PHE A 33 -14.57 -20.93 -16.44
C PHE A 33 -13.49 -21.75 -15.73
N ARG A 34 -12.23 -21.33 -15.80
CA ARG A 34 -11.27 -21.70 -14.76
C ARG A 34 -11.54 -20.78 -13.57
N PRO A 35 -12.05 -21.25 -12.43
CA PRO A 35 -12.03 -20.44 -11.23
C PRO A 35 -10.55 -20.18 -10.90
N LEU A 36 -10.11 -18.94 -11.09
CA LEU A 36 -8.91 -18.46 -10.42
C LEU A 36 -9.22 -18.61 -8.94
N ILE A 37 -8.58 -19.58 -8.30
CA ILE A 37 -8.57 -19.66 -6.84
C ILE A 37 -7.72 -18.47 -6.40
N VAL A 38 -8.36 -17.32 -6.22
CA VAL A 38 -7.80 -16.18 -5.51
C VAL A 38 -7.92 -16.55 -4.04
N SER A 39 -6.82 -17.02 -3.47
CA SER A 39 -6.69 -17.05 -2.01
C SER A 39 -6.41 -15.61 -1.58
N ALA A 40 -7.45 -14.88 -1.19
CA ALA A 40 -7.26 -13.60 -0.51
C ALA A 40 -6.89 -13.92 0.93
N ASP A 41 -5.63 -13.68 1.30
CA ASP A 41 -5.30 -13.47 2.70
C ASP A 41 -6.10 -12.25 3.17
N VAL A 42 -6.70 -12.31 4.37
CA VAL A 42 -7.46 -11.18 4.89
C VAL A 42 -6.45 -10.15 5.36
N ILE A 43 -6.04 -9.29 4.44
CA ILE A 43 -5.22 -8.13 4.75
C ILE A 43 -6.11 -7.13 5.49
N TYR A 44 -5.59 -6.58 6.58
CA TYR A 44 -6.26 -5.52 7.34
C TYR A 44 -6.72 -4.38 6.42
N GLU A 45 -8.03 -4.12 6.38
CA GLU A 45 -8.59 -2.98 5.66
C GLU A 45 -8.87 -1.82 6.63
N PRO A 46 -8.29 -0.63 6.40
CA PRO A 46 -8.45 0.52 7.28
C PRO A 46 -9.84 1.16 7.18
N ASP A 47 -10.34 1.65 8.31
CA ASP A 47 -11.59 2.42 8.38
C ASP A 47 -11.38 3.88 7.96
N ASN A 48 -11.08 4.11 6.67
CA ASN A 48 -10.97 5.44 6.07
C ASN A 48 -11.93 5.61 4.89
N SER A 49 -12.66 6.75 4.86
CA SER A 49 -13.73 6.97 3.87
C SER A 49 -13.24 7.12 2.43
N PHE A 50 -12.03 7.67 2.23
CA PHE A 50 -11.42 7.73 0.90
C PHE A 50 -10.95 6.34 0.48
N TYR A 51 -10.22 5.65 1.36
CA TYR A 51 -9.76 4.29 1.11
C TYR A 51 -10.90 3.37 0.68
N ARG A 52 -12.04 3.35 1.40
CA ARG A 52 -13.19 2.50 1.02
C ARG A 52 -13.72 2.71 -0.39
N ARG A 53 -13.59 3.93 -0.94
CA ARG A 53 -14.05 4.26 -2.30
C ARG A 53 -12.99 3.98 -3.37
N HIS A 54 -11.71 3.99 -2.98
CA HIS A 54 -10.56 3.89 -3.87
C HIS A 54 -9.67 2.67 -3.54
N SER A 55 -10.19 1.67 -2.82
CA SER A 55 -9.37 0.57 -2.29
C SER A 55 -8.72 -0.25 -3.40
N MET A 56 -9.39 -0.41 -4.54
CA MET A 56 -8.86 -1.09 -5.73
C MET A 56 -7.75 -0.30 -6.44
N GLU A 57 -7.62 0.99 -6.15
CA GLU A 57 -6.58 1.88 -6.68
C GLU A 57 -5.39 2.00 -5.71
N CYS A 58 -5.53 1.46 -4.49
CA CYS A 58 -4.50 1.51 -3.47
C CYS A 58 -3.58 0.29 -3.55
N THR A 59 -2.28 0.52 -3.39
CA THR A 59 -1.27 -0.54 -3.26
C THR A 59 -0.91 -0.75 -1.79
N TYR A 60 -0.82 -2.00 -1.36
CA TYR A 60 -0.39 -2.33 0.00
C TYR A 60 1.11 -2.11 0.17
N LEU A 61 1.51 -1.36 1.21
CA LEU A 61 2.90 -1.03 1.54
C LEU A 61 3.33 -1.66 2.87
N ASN A 62 2.56 -1.40 3.94
CA ASN A 62 2.82 -1.78 5.33
C ASN A 62 4.28 -1.55 5.75
N ARG A 63 4.62 -0.28 5.95
CA ARG A 63 5.96 0.17 6.35
C ARG A 63 5.90 1.29 7.38
N SER A 64 6.84 1.27 8.31
CA SER A 64 7.16 2.46 9.12
C SER A 64 7.77 3.55 8.24
N CYS A 65 7.37 4.80 8.48
CA CYS A 65 7.88 6.01 7.86
C CYS A 65 8.28 7.02 8.94
N ILE A 66 9.23 7.89 8.61
CA ILE A 66 9.71 8.99 9.46
C ILE A 66 9.20 10.30 8.86
N ALA A 67 8.54 11.14 9.66
CA ALA A 67 8.10 12.47 9.24
C ALA A 67 9.30 13.38 8.94
N GLY A 68 9.26 14.10 7.82
CA GLY A 68 10.11 15.27 7.56
C GLY A 68 9.60 16.52 8.30
N GLU A 69 10.29 17.65 8.09
CA GLU A 69 9.99 18.92 8.76
C GLU A 69 8.59 19.47 8.43
N ASP A 70 8.19 19.40 7.15
CA ASP A 70 6.94 19.95 6.63
C ASP A 70 5.87 18.88 6.36
N THR A 71 5.90 17.75 7.09
CA THR A 71 4.92 16.69 6.93
C THR A 71 3.56 17.10 7.48
N LEU A 72 2.53 17.01 6.62
CA LEU A 72 1.14 17.26 7.00
C LEU A 72 0.33 15.96 6.96
N LEU A 73 -0.85 15.99 7.56
CA LEU A 73 -1.85 14.94 7.51
C LEU A 73 -3.15 15.48 6.90
N TRP A 74 -3.73 14.71 5.99
CA TRP A 74 -4.91 15.06 5.22
C TRP A 74 -6.02 14.04 5.41
N ASN A 75 -7.29 14.45 5.38
CA ASN A 75 -8.41 13.51 5.49
C ASN A 75 -8.56 12.62 4.25
N SER A 76 -8.19 13.14 3.09
CA SER A 76 -8.04 12.38 1.84
C SER A 76 -6.91 12.97 0.99
N PRO A 77 -6.38 12.20 0.02
CA PRO A 77 -5.46 12.72 -0.99
C PRO A 77 -6.03 13.97 -1.64
N ASN A 78 -5.18 14.98 -1.86
CA ASN A 78 -5.54 16.26 -2.46
C ASN A 78 -6.69 17.02 -1.75
N SER A 79 -6.98 16.71 -0.48
CA SER A 79 -8.10 17.34 0.23
C SER A 79 -7.80 18.75 0.73
N TYR A 80 -8.82 19.60 0.65
CA TYR A 80 -8.80 20.97 1.15
C TYR A 80 -8.95 21.08 2.68
N PHE A 81 -9.59 20.08 3.30
CA PHE A 81 -10.10 20.18 4.66
C PHE A 81 -9.28 19.33 5.64
N SER A 82 -8.80 20.00 6.69
CA SER A 82 -7.89 19.55 7.74
C SER A 82 -6.46 19.28 7.28
N ARG A 83 -5.55 20.12 7.74
CA ARG A 83 -4.11 19.89 7.74
C ARG A 83 -3.68 19.88 9.19
N GLU A 84 -3.09 18.77 9.62
CA GLU A 84 -2.41 18.67 10.91
C GLU A 84 -0.94 18.42 10.65
N THR A 85 -0.07 19.07 11.42
CA THR A 85 1.37 18.86 11.33
C THR A 85 1.78 17.64 12.13
N VAL A 86 2.73 16.88 11.60
CA VAL A 86 3.43 15.82 12.33
C VAL A 86 4.78 16.38 12.78
N ALA A 87 5.23 16.02 13.98
CA ALA A 87 6.55 16.46 14.43
C ALA A 87 7.65 15.79 13.59
N GLU A 88 8.66 16.56 13.19
CA GLU A 88 9.84 16.03 12.50
C GLU A 88 10.44 14.84 13.26
N GLY A 89 10.80 13.78 12.53
CA GLY A 89 11.39 12.57 13.10
C GLY A 89 10.37 11.61 13.73
N GLN A 90 9.09 11.98 13.82
CA GLN A 90 8.06 11.09 14.35
C GLN A 90 7.88 9.88 13.43
N ILE A 91 7.87 8.68 14.03
CA ILE A 91 7.70 7.41 13.31
C ILE A 91 6.23 6.98 13.36
N PHE A 92 5.69 6.57 12.21
CA PHE A 92 4.34 6.01 12.10
C PHE A 92 4.23 4.97 10.99
N SER A 93 3.23 4.09 11.05
CA SER A 93 2.96 3.07 10.03
C SER A 93 2.13 3.64 8.88
N VAL A 94 2.53 3.28 7.65
CA VAL A 94 1.75 3.48 6.43
C VAL A 94 1.37 2.12 5.85
N SER A 95 0.07 1.83 5.81
CA SER A 95 -0.46 0.54 5.34
C SER A 95 -0.69 0.50 3.84
N TYR A 96 -1.27 1.55 3.26
CA TYR A 96 -1.65 1.62 1.85
C TYR A 96 -1.16 2.91 1.20
N VAL A 97 -0.89 2.86 -0.09
CA VAL A 97 -0.49 3.99 -0.92
C VAL A 97 -1.48 4.17 -2.06
N TYR A 98 -1.95 5.40 -2.27
CA TYR A 98 -2.76 5.82 -3.42
C TYR A 98 -1.92 6.75 -4.29
N THR A 99 -1.88 6.50 -5.60
CA THR A 99 -1.20 7.39 -6.56
C THR A 99 -2.24 8.26 -7.26
N ASP A 100 -2.06 9.58 -7.22
CA ASP A 100 -2.97 10.51 -7.90
C ASP A 100 -2.67 10.70 -9.40
N GLU A 101 -3.49 11.52 -10.06
CA GLU A 101 -3.39 11.78 -11.50
C GLU A 101 -2.06 12.43 -11.91
N ASN A 102 -1.39 13.13 -10.99
CA ASN A 102 -0.09 13.77 -11.21
C ASN A 102 1.08 12.83 -10.87
N GLY A 103 0.79 11.59 -10.45
CA GLY A 103 1.79 10.61 -10.04
C GLY A 103 2.31 10.80 -8.61
N LEU A 104 1.69 11.65 -7.80
CA LEU A 104 2.06 11.78 -6.39
C LEU A 104 1.46 10.64 -5.57
N GLU A 105 2.28 10.07 -4.70
CA GLU A 105 1.90 8.98 -3.83
C GLU A 105 1.46 9.51 -2.46
N TRP A 106 0.33 8.98 -1.99
CA TRP A 106 -0.28 9.33 -0.72
C TRP A 106 -0.35 8.08 0.14
N GLY A 107 0.36 8.07 1.25
CA GLY A 107 0.34 6.98 2.23
C GLY A 107 -0.78 7.16 3.25
N LEU A 108 -1.52 6.11 3.57
CA LEU A 108 -2.47 6.12 4.68
C LEU A 108 -1.72 5.83 5.99
N ALA A 109 -1.54 6.85 6.82
CA ALA A 109 -0.90 6.78 8.13
C ALA A 109 -1.88 6.23 9.18
N ASP A 110 -1.65 4.98 9.60
CA ASP A 110 -2.61 4.16 10.35
C ASP A 110 -3.00 4.76 11.70
N SER A 111 -2.00 5.23 12.46
CA SER A 111 -2.19 5.80 13.80
C SER A 111 -3.03 7.08 13.80
N PHE A 112 -3.14 7.75 12.65
CA PHE A 112 -3.88 8.98 12.49
C PHE A 112 -5.20 8.80 11.71
N GLY A 113 -5.36 7.68 11.00
CA GLY A 113 -6.47 7.47 10.07
C GLY A 113 -6.49 8.49 8.92
N LYS A 114 -5.32 9.06 8.58
CA LYS A 114 -5.15 10.17 7.64
C LYS A 114 -4.11 9.85 6.58
N TRP A 115 -4.19 10.57 5.48
CA TRP A 115 -3.25 10.47 4.38
C TRP A 115 -2.07 11.38 4.63
N VAL A 116 -0.90 11.00 4.10
CA VAL A 116 0.35 11.76 4.09
C VAL A 116 0.94 11.71 2.69
N LEU A 117 1.58 12.78 2.23
CA LEU A 117 2.32 12.76 0.97
C LEU A 117 3.61 11.94 1.16
N MET A 118 3.82 10.91 0.35
CA MET A 118 5.00 10.03 0.49
C MET A 118 6.31 10.78 0.22
N ALA A 119 6.26 11.86 -0.56
CA ALA A 119 7.40 12.75 -0.79
C ALA A 119 7.83 13.55 0.46
N ASP A 120 6.97 13.67 1.48
CA ASP A 120 7.26 14.40 2.73
C ASP A 120 7.79 13.49 3.84
N VAL A 121 7.91 12.18 3.60
CA VAL A 121 8.34 11.20 4.60
C VAL A 121 9.60 10.49 4.14
N PHE A 122 10.30 9.87 5.09
CA PHE A 122 11.46 9.04 4.81
C PHE A 122 11.20 7.60 5.22
N LEU A 123 11.73 6.66 4.44
CA LEU A 123 11.70 5.24 4.74
C LEU A 123 12.97 4.87 5.53
N PRO A 124 12.83 4.36 6.77
CA PRO A 124 13.97 3.87 7.52
C PRO A 124 14.58 2.66 6.81
N TYR A 125 15.90 2.53 6.91
CA TYR A 125 16.61 1.34 6.46
C TYR A 125 16.15 0.13 7.28
N SER A 126 15.61 -0.88 6.60
CA SER A 126 15.00 -2.06 7.22
C SER A 126 15.57 -3.34 6.64
N SER A 127 15.12 -4.47 7.17
CA SER A 127 15.41 -5.80 6.62
C SER A 127 15.18 -5.91 5.11
N ARG A 128 14.18 -5.20 4.56
CA ARG A 128 13.91 -5.21 3.10
C ARG A 128 15.06 -4.62 2.29
N GLU A 129 15.58 -3.46 2.71
CA GLU A 129 16.74 -2.83 2.08
C GLU A 129 17.98 -3.69 2.27
N PHE A 130 18.18 -4.21 3.49
CA PHE A 130 19.29 -5.10 3.80
C PHE A 130 19.35 -6.32 2.87
N ILE A 131 18.23 -7.03 2.71
CA ILE A 131 18.14 -8.20 1.83
C ILE A 131 18.44 -7.84 0.38
N ARG A 132 17.96 -6.67 -0.08
CA ARG A 132 18.21 -6.21 -1.45
C ARG A 132 19.68 -5.90 -1.67
N ASP A 133 20.30 -5.20 -0.73
CA ASP A 133 21.67 -4.70 -0.85
C ASP A 133 22.70 -5.84 -0.65
N HIS A 134 22.37 -6.83 0.19
CA HIS A 134 23.20 -8.01 0.49
C HIS A 134 22.72 -9.30 -0.20
N LYS A 135 21.90 -9.20 -1.24
CA LYS A 135 21.26 -10.35 -1.90
C LYS A 135 22.25 -11.42 -2.38
N ASP A 136 23.46 -11.01 -2.74
CA ASP A 136 24.51 -11.89 -3.29
C ASP A 136 25.36 -12.53 -2.17
N GLU A 137 25.25 -12.04 -0.94
CA GLU A 137 25.90 -12.55 0.28
C GLU A 137 24.97 -13.43 1.11
N ILE A 138 23.65 -13.30 0.91
CA ILE A 138 22.64 -14.15 1.52
C ILE A 138 22.56 -15.47 0.73
N TYR A 139 22.63 -16.59 1.44
CA TYR A 139 22.67 -17.92 0.83
C TYR A 139 21.72 -18.91 1.50
N GLU A 140 21.32 -19.94 0.76
CA GLU A 140 20.65 -21.11 1.33
C GLU A 140 21.70 -22.15 1.74
N GLY A 141 21.55 -22.73 2.92
CA GLY A 141 22.47 -23.71 3.50
C GLY A 141 21.77 -24.91 4.12
N GLU A 142 22.56 -25.74 4.80
CA GLU A 142 22.01 -26.89 5.54
C GLU A 142 21.06 -26.43 6.65
N PRO A 143 19.95 -27.16 6.90
CA PRO A 143 18.98 -26.80 7.92
C PRO A 143 19.62 -26.63 9.32
N TYR A 144 19.44 -25.46 9.91
CA TYR A 144 19.82 -25.17 11.29
C TYR A 144 18.56 -25.20 12.17
N ILE A 145 18.48 -26.15 13.10
CA ILE A 145 17.30 -26.34 13.94
C ILE A 145 17.56 -25.71 15.31
N LEU A 146 16.63 -24.85 15.74
CA LEU A 146 16.50 -24.39 17.11
C LEU A 146 15.34 -25.12 17.76
N GLU A 147 15.60 -25.72 18.92
CA GLU A 147 14.61 -26.49 19.68
C GLU A 147 13.65 -25.58 20.44
N GLU A 148 12.44 -26.07 20.71
CA GLU A 148 11.49 -25.44 21.63
C GLU A 148 12.16 -25.01 22.95
N GLY A 149 11.77 -23.83 23.45
CA GLY A 149 12.33 -23.26 24.67
C GLY A 149 13.69 -22.58 24.51
N THR A 150 14.28 -22.59 23.32
CA THR A 150 15.51 -21.81 23.07
C THR A 150 15.22 -20.32 23.17
N ASP A 151 16.04 -19.64 23.97
CA ASP A 151 16.01 -18.19 24.13
C ASP A 151 16.71 -17.49 22.97
N TYR A 152 16.09 -16.44 22.43
CA TYR A 152 16.58 -15.67 21.30
C TYR A 152 16.26 -14.18 21.40
N VAL A 153 17.07 -13.38 20.74
CA VAL A 153 16.87 -11.95 20.51
C VAL A 153 16.72 -11.71 19.01
N ARG A 154 15.69 -10.97 18.64
CA ARG A 154 15.43 -10.58 17.26
C ARG A 154 16.14 -9.29 16.93
N TRP A 155 16.69 -9.22 15.73
CA TRP A 155 17.34 -8.03 15.21
C TRP A 155 16.55 -7.45 14.03
N SER A 156 16.59 -6.12 13.88
CA SER A 156 15.98 -5.45 12.73
C SER A 156 16.58 -5.93 11.40
N TYR A 157 17.91 -6.13 11.39
CA TYR A 157 18.71 -6.78 10.35
C TYR A 157 20.13 -7.01 10.90
N PRO A 158 20.97 -7.84 10.26
CA PRO A 158 22.35 -8.07 10.68
C PRO A 158 23.16 -6.77 10.79
N GLY A 159 23.73 -6.51 11.96
CA GLY A 159 24.54 -5.30 12.20
C GLY A 159 23.74 -3.99 12.28
N SER A 160 22.43 -4.04 12.52
CA SER A 160 21.58 -2.85 12.69
C SER A 160 21.90 -2.02 13.94
N GLY A 161 22.51 -2.64 14.96
CA GLY A 161 22.62 -2.05 16.30
C GLY A 161 21.28 -1.88 17.02
N SER A 162 20.20 -2.47 16.49
CA SER A 162 18.85 -2.40 17.05
C SER A 162 18.20 -3.79 17.05
N SER A 163 17.92 -4.25 18.25
CA SER A 163 17.25 -5.51 18.56
C SER A 163 15.99 -5.28 19.39
N ASP A 164 15.19 -6.33 19.54
CA ASP A 164 14.23 -6.41 20.63
C ASP A 164 15.01 -6.27 21.96
N GLU A 165 14.48 -5.49 22.90
CA GLU A 165 15.14 -5.25 24.20
C GLU A 165 15.09 -6.48 25.11
N GLU A 166 14.07 -7.32 24.94
CA GLU A 166 13.82 -8.51 25.72
C GLU A 166 14.09 -9.79 24.91
N THR A 167 14.64 -10.77 25.58
CA THR A 167 14.79 -12.12 25.05
C THR A 167 13.42 -12.82 25.02
N SER A 168 13.14 -13.51 23.93
CA SER A 168 11.95 -14.36 23.77
C SER A 168 12.35 -15.82 23.76
N SER A 169 11.46 -16.72 24.20
CA SER A 169 11.68 -18.17 24.10
C SER A 169 10.86 -18.76 22.96
N LEU A 170 11.44 -19.72 22.22
CA LEU A 170 10.74 -20.42 21.16
C LEU A 170 9.56 -21.23 21.69
N MET A 171 8.40 -21.10 21.03
CA MET A 171 7.18 -21.86 21.36
C MET A 171 7.09 -23.21 20.61
N GLY A 172 8.13 -23.57 19.87
CA GLY A 172 8.23 -24.78 19.08
C GLY A 172 9.49 -24.76 18.24
N ASP A 173 9.88 -25.91 17.69
CA ASP A 173 11.09 -26.03 16.89
C ASP A 173 11.03 -25.12 15.65
N ILE A 174 12.13 -24.42 15.38
CA ILE A 174 12.29 -23.54 14.22
C ILE A 174 13.49 -24.00 13.41
N THR A 175 13.32 -24.14 12.11
CA THR A 175 14.40 -24.45 11.17
C THR A 175 14.76 -23.22 10.34
N PHE A 176 16.03 -22.84 10.32
CA PHE A 176 16.58 -21.84 9.39
C PHE A 176 17.25 -22.54 8.21
N THR A 177 17.05 -21.99 7.01
CA THR A 177 17.73 -22.44 5.78
C THR A 177 18.40 -21.28 5.03
N THR A 178 17.95 -20.05 5.26
CA THR A 178 18.53 -18.83 4.69
C THR A 178 19.48 -18.18 5.69
N PHE A 179 20.70 -17.89 5.25
CA PHE A 179 21.80 -17.43 6.10
C PHE A 179 22.54 -16.23 5.53
N TYR A 180 23.22 -15.51 6.42
CA TYR A 180 24.15 -14.44 6.11
C TYR A 180 25.32 -14.48 7.11
N GLU A 181 26.54 -14.29 6.63
CA GLU A 181 27.72 -14.10 7.49
C GLU A 181 28.12 -12.63 7.49
N ASP A 182 28.18 -12.02 8.67
CA ASP A 182 28.58 -10.63 8.76
C ASP A 182 30.11 -10.46 8.74
N PRO A 183 30.63 -9.22 8.52
CA PRO A 183 32.07 -8.97 8.49
C PRO A 183 32.84 -9.33 9.77
N ALA A 184 32.15 -9.53 10.90
CA ALA A 184 32.74 -9.99 12.16
C ALA A 184 32.75 -11.53 12.28
N GLY A 185 32.26 -12.24 11.25
CA GLY A 185 32.20 -13.70 11.19
C GLY A 185 31.02 -14.30 11.95
N ARG A 186 29.99 -13.52 12.29
CA ARG A 186 28.78 -14.05 12.94
C ARG A 186 27.82 -14.58 11.90
N LEU A 187 27.26 -15.75 12.18
CA LEU A 187 26.23 -16.38 11.39
C LEU A 187 24.86 -15.85 11.79
N TRP A 188 24.09 -15.41 10.80
CA TRP A 188 22.73 -14.91 10.93
C TRP A 188 21.76 -15.83 10.20
N GLY A 189 20.63 -16.12 10.84
CA GLY A 189 19.52 -16.85 10.24
C GLY A 189 18.37 -15.91 9.89
N TYR A 190 17.84 -16.04 8.68
CA TYR A 190 16.69 -15.28 8.19
C TYR A 190 15.43 -16.14 8.09
N ARG A 191 14.28 -15.56 8.44
CA ARG A 191 12.96 -16.09 8.11
C ARG A 191 12.02 -14.98 7.68
N GLU A 192 11.30 -15.20 6.58
CA GLU A 192 10.25 -14.28 6.13
C GLU A 192 9.14 -14.12 7.17
N TYR A 193 8.80 -15.19 7.89
CA TYR A 193 7.75 -15.17 8.92
C TYR A 193 8.07 -16.09 10.09
N MET A 194 7.90 -15.57 11.31
CA MET A 194 8.02 -16.32 12.57
C MET A 194 7.15 -15.67 13.65
N PHE A 195 6.22 -16.46 14.22
CA PHE A 195 5.32 -16.07 15.33
C PHE A 195 4.65 -14.69 15.18
N GLY A 196 4.04 -14.42 14.03
CA GLY A 196 3.33 -13.15 13.79
C GLY A 196 4.24 -12.01 13.32
N SER A 197 5.56 -12.17 13.34
CA SER A 197 6.50 -11.19 12.84
C SER A 197 7.01 -11.55 11.45
N ARG A 198 7.25 -10.54 10.61
CA ARG A 198 7.88 -10.70 9.30
C ARG A 198 9.34 -10.26 9.32
N HIS A 199 10.09 -10.74 8.34
CA HIS A 199 11.49 -10.36 8.09
C HIS A 199 12.41 -10.53 9.31
N VAL A 200 12.37 -11.72 9.90
CA VAL A 200 13.00 -12.04 11.19
C VAL A 200 14.47 -12.43 10.99
N TRP A 201 15.34 -11.76 11.74
CA TRP A 201 16.77 -12.07 11.80
C TRP A 201 17.20 -12.46 13.22
N LEU A 202 17.88 -13.61 13.34
CA LEU A 202 18.51 -14.06 14.58
C LEU A 202 20.02 -14.20 14.38
N CYS A 203 20.83 -13.79 15.35
CA CYS A 203 22.26 -14.09 15.36
C CYS A 203 22.45 -15.52 15.88
N LEU A 204 22.66 -16.49 14.99
CA LEU A 204 22.80 -17.91 15.36
C LEU A 204 24.11 -18.19 16.11
N SER A 205 25.13 -17.36 15.90
CA SER A 205 26.38 -17.43 16.67
C SER A 205 26.24 -16.98 18.13
N ASP A 206 25.24 -16.16 18.45
CA ASP A 206 24.95 -15.66 19.80
C ASP A 206 23.48 -15.24 19.89
N LEU A 207 22.62 -16.21 20.24
CA LEU A 207 21.17 -16.08 20.17
C LEU A 207 20.61 -15.05 21.16
N THR A 208 21.26 -14.85 22.30
CA THR A 208 20.75 -13.99 23.38
C THR A 208 21.42 -12.63 23.44
N SER A 209 22.29 -12.32 22.48
CA SER A 209 22.98 -11.04 22.42
C SER A 209 21.98 -9.89 22.19
N THR A 210 22.04 -8.87 23.05
CA THR A 210 21.34 -7.58 22.86
C THR A 210 22.30 -6.43 22.53
N GLN A 211 23.60 -6.72 22.39
CA GLN A 211 24.67 -5.72 22.32
C GLN A 211 25.55 -5.86 21.06
N ILE A 212 24.98 -6.34 19.95
CA ILE A 212 25.69 -6.35 18.67
C ILE A 212 25.82 -4.91 18.15
N PRO A 213 27.05 -4.40 17.92
CA PRO A 213 27.24 -3.03 17.48
C PRO A 213 26.69 -2.79 16.08
N LYS A 214 26.25 -1.55 15.84
CA LYS A 214 25.88 -1.08 14.51
C LYS A 214 27.11 -1.09 13.58
N LEU A 215 26.99 -1.68 12.41
CA LEU A 215 28.10 -1.78 11.44
C LEU A 215 28.16 -0.60 10.46
N ALA A 216 27.01 -0.04 10.09
CA ALA A 216 26.93 1.07 9.15
C ALA A 216 25.78 2.00 9.50
N ASP A 217 25.98 3.30 9.27
CA ASP A 217 24.92 4.30 9.31
C ASP A 217 24.25 4.38 7.93
N TYR A 218 22.92 4.30 7.94
CA TYR A 218 22.11 4.45 6.74
C TYR A 218 21.31 5.74 6.81
N VAL A 219 21.34 6.47 5.71
CA VAL A 219 20.49 7.65 5.51
C VAL A 219 19.12 7.16 5.03
N PRO A 220 18.01 7.50 5.72
CA PRO A 220 16.68 7.18 5.26
C PRO A 220 16.43 7.68 3.84
N ALA A 221 15.86 6.83 3.00
CA ALA A 221 15.49 7.21 1.63
C ALA A 221 14.19 8.02 1.65
N PRO A 222 13.95 8.96 0.72
CA PRO A 222 12.63 9.58 0.59
C PRO A 222 11.56 8.51 0.29
N GLY A 223 10.36 8.70 0.83
CA GLY A 223 9.21 7.82 0.56
C GLY A 223 8.77 7.87 -0.90
N GLN A 224 8.99 9.00 -1.56
CA GLN A 224 8.86 9.18 -2.99
C GLN A 224 9.80 10.28 -3.48
N GLU A 225 10.47 10.05 -4.61
CA GLU A 225 11.11 11.14 -5.38
C GLU A 225 10.07 11.74 -6.35
N ALA A 226 9.75 13.02 -6.18
CA ALA A 226 8.79 13.73 -7.02
C ALA A 226 9.26 15.16 -7.32
N ASP A 227 8.70 15.77 -8.37
CA ASP A 227 8.98 17.16 -8.73
C ASP A 227 8.53 18.09 -7.59
N PRO A 228 9.45 18.93 -7.03
CA PRO A 228 9.11 19.90 -6.00
C PRO A 228 7.94 20.82 -6.37
N ALA A 229 7.78 21.18 -7.65
CA ALA A 229 6.67 22.00 -8.10
C ALA A 229 5.31 21.30 -7.91
N LEU A 230 5.25 19.99 -8.17
CA LEU A 230 4.03 19.19 -7.96
C LEU A 230 3.74 19.02 -6.47
N ILE A 231 4.77 18.84 -5.64
CA ILE A 231 4.63 18.77 -4.17
C ILE A 231 4.06 20.09 -3.63
N THR A 232 4.64 21.22 -4.03
CA THR A 232 4.16 22.55 -3.64
C THR A 232 2.72 22.77 -4.11
N GLU A 233 2.44 22.46 -5.37
CA GLU A 233 1.10 22.58 -5.94
C GLU A 233 0.09 21.72 -5.17
N ALA A 234 0.40 20.47 -4.83
CA ALA A 234 -0.51 19.62 -4.05
C ALA A 234 -0.78 20.20 -2.64
N LYS A 235 0.22 20.80 -2.00
CA LYS A 235 0.07 21.47 -0.69
C LYS A 235 -0.73 22.78 -0.79
N GLU A 236 -0.59 23.51 -1.90
CA GLU A 236 -1.24 24.80 -2.15
C GLU A 236 -2.66 24.68 -2.72
N ASN A 237 -2.87 23.79 -3.70
CA ASN A 237 -4.18 23.51 -4.30
C ASN A 237 -5.19 22.98 -3.30
N GLY A 238 -4.78 22.57 -2.09
CA GLY A 238 -5.65 22.37 -0.93
C GLY A 238 -6.17 23.68 -0.28
N GLN A 239 -5.90 24.87 -0.83
CA GLN A 239 -6.50 26.15 -0.41
C GLN A 239 -7.78 26.40 -1.22
N VAL A 240 -8.90 26.58 -0.51
CA VAL A 240 -10.20 26.86 -1.14
C VAL A 240 -10.08 28.16 -1.94
N ASN A 241 -10.37 28.10 -3.24
CA ASN A 241 -10.55 29.30 -4.03
C ASN A 241 -11.71 30.12 -3.41
N ILE A 242 -11.38 31.25 -2.77
CA ILE A 242 -12.30 32.14 -2.05
C ILE A 242 -13.57 32.45 -2.84
N TRP A 243 -13.49 32.43 -4.17
CA TRP A 243 -14.64 32.62 -5.05
C TRP A 243 -15.79 31.63 -4.82
N PHE A 244 -15.54 30.39 -4.37
CA PHE A 244 -16.60 29.42 -4.03
C PHE A 244 -17.46 29.84 -2.84
N LEU A 245 -16.92 30.62 -1.89
CA LEU A 245 -17.69 31.19 -0.78
C LEU A 245 -18.30 32.55 -1.14
N VAL A 246 -17.62 33.34 -1.96
CA VAL A 246 -18.06 34.69 -2.35
C VAL A 246 -19.23 34.65 -3.33
N ILE A 247 -19.23 33.75 -4.32
CA ILE A 247 -20.27 33.68 -5.36
C ILE A 247 -21.69 33.46 -4.77
N PRO A 248 -21.93 32.51 -3.86
CA PRO A 248 -23.25 32.32 -3.26
C PRO A 248 -23.72 33.53 -2.45
N VAL A 249 -22.82 34.17 -1.69
CA VAL A 249 -23.13 35.34 -0.86
C VAL A 249 -23.52 36.54 -1.74
N VAL A 250 -22.76 36.80 -2.81
CA VAL A 250 -23.07 37.86 -3.77
C VAL A 250 -24.39 37.57 -4.49
N ALA A 251 -24.62 36.32 -4.91
CA ALA A 251 -25.87 35.93 -5.55
C ALA A 251 -27.09 36.17 -4.63
N VAL A 252 -27.01 35.79 -3.35
CA VAL A 252 -28.06 36.04 -2.36
C VAL A 252 -28.28 37.54 -2.15
N ALA A 253 -27.22 38.34 -2.06
CA ALA A 253 -27.33 39.79 -1.89
C ALA A 253 -27.99 40.46 -3.12
N VAL A 254 -27.61 40.06 -4.34
CA VAL A 254 -28.20 40.57 -5.59
C VAL A 254 -29.68 40.19 -5.70
N VAL A 255 -30.03 38.92 -5.43
CA VAL A 255 -31.43 38.46 -5.46
C VAL A 255 -32.26 39.22 -4.42
N SER A 256 -31.73 39.40 -3.21
CA SER A 256 -32.40 40.14 -2.14
C SER A 256 -32.61 41.62 -2.53
N GLY A 257 -31.59 42.27 -3.11
CA GLY A 257 -31.69 43.64 -3.61
C GLY A 257 -32.73 43.80 -4.72
N LEU A 258 -32.78 42.86 -5.68
CA LEU A 258 -33.78 42.85 -6.76
C LEU A 258 -35.20 42.67 -6.24
N LEU A 259 -35.40 41.79 -5.26
CA LEU A 259 -36.71 41.57 -4.62
C LEU A 259 -37.18 42.82 -3.87
N ILE A 260 -36.30 43.45 -3.08
CA ILE A 260 -36.61 44.71 -2.37
C ILE A 260 -36.95 45.81 -3.38
N TRP A 261 -36.15 45.99 -4.42
CA TRP A 261 -36.39 46.99 -5.46
C TRP A 261 -37.73 46.80 -6.18
N ARG A 262 -38.02 45.56 -6.60
CA ARG A 262 -39.26 45.23 -7.30
C ARG A 262 -40.50 45.40 -6.41
N PHE A 263 -40.41 45.02 -5.14
CA PHE A 263 -41.57 45.02 -4.25
C PHE A 263 -41.87 46.39 -3.63
N TRP A 264 -40.83 47.15 -3.26
CA TRP A 264 -40.99 48.43 -2.56
C TRP A 264 -40.89 49.65 -3.46
N ILE A 265 -39.93 49.68 -4.40
CA ILE A 265 -39.67 50.89 -5.20
C ILE A 265 -40.57 50.92 -6.43
N HIS A 266 -40.77 49.79 -7.11
CA HIS A 266 -41.60 49.75 -8.31
C HIS A 266 -43.10 49.88 -8.01
N ARG A 267 -43.59 49.38 -6.86
CA ARG A 267 -44.99 49.55 -6.45
C ARG A 267 -45.34 50.98 -6.04
N ARG A 268 -44.42 51.71 -5.40
CA ARG A 268 -44.66 53.12 -5.02
C ARG A 268 -44.70 54.08 -6.20
N ARG A 269 -44.17 53.71 -7.37
CA ARG A 269 -44.24 54.53 -8.59
C ARG A 269 -45.55 54.34 -9.38
N LYS A 270 -46.44 53.44 -8.95
CA LYS A 270 -47.74 53.18 -9.58
C LYS A 270 -48.95 53.60 -8.73
N LEU A 271 -48.72 54.30 -7.63
CA LEU A 271 -49.71 55.03 -6.83
C LEU A 271 -49.42 56.53 -7.00
#